data_AF-C8PQK1-F1
#
_entry.id   AF-C8PQK1-F1
#
_cell.length_a   1.000
_cell.length_b   1.000
_cell.length_c   1.000
_cell.angle_alpha   90.00
_cell.angle_beta   90.00
_cell.angle_gamma   90.00
#
_symmetry.space_group_name_H-M   'P 1'
#
loop_
_entity.id
_entity.type
_entity.pdbx_description
1 polymer ?
#
loop_
_entity_poly.entity_id
_entity_poly.type
_entity_poly.pdbx_seq_one_letter_code
_entity_poly.pdbx_strand_id
1 'polypeptide(L)'
;MKEHSLLDTETVKTYLVERRRLFALDEPLDAEEIGDGNINYVFRVRSRTSGKSIIVKQADRLLRSSGRPLDITRSKREAEALRIYAALTPQFIPHFYAYDDGMSAICMEDISYCGNLRKELMAGRLLPVSFAENAASFLADAVFPTSGLFFAAGGKEGAGKSVYQPRTVRNFRNTGVFRTVLQRQKP
;
A
#
# COMPACT_ATOMS: atom_id res chain seq x y z
N MET A 1 8.00 -25.49 -1.48
CA MET A 1 6.91 -24.54 -1.18
C MET A 1 7.27 -23.84 0.13
N LYS A 2 7.38 -22.51 0.17
CA LYS A 2 7.52 -21.81 1.45
C LYS A 2 6.11 -21.59 2.00
N GLU A 3 5.87 -22.05 3.22
CA GLU A 3 4.57 -21.92 3.88
C GLU A 3 4.27 -20.46 4.20
N HIS A 4 3.04 -20.05 3.90
CA HIS A 4 2.46 -18.80 4.38
C HIS A 4 2.30 -18.90 5.90
N SER A 5 3.02 -18.07 6.65
CA SER A 5 2.90 -17.96 8.10
C SER A 5 2.53 -16.54 8.49
N LEU A 6 1.68 -16.40 9.51
CA LEU A 6 1.35 -15.09 10.06
C LEU A 6 2.57 -14.50 10.77
N LEU A 7 2.80 -13.21 10.53
CA LEU A 7 3.80 -12.43 11.23
C LEU A 7 3.21 -11.90 12.54
N ASP A 8 4.10 -11.68 13.51
CA ASP A 8 3.91 -10.92 14.73
C ASP A 8 5.00 -9.84 14.83
N THR A 9 5.04 -9.09 15.93
CA THR A 9 6.01 -8.00 16.13
C THR A 9 7.47 -8.46 16.16
N GLU A 10 7.75 -9.72 16.53
CA GLU A 10 9.11 -10.24 16.56
C GLU A 10 9.53 -10.78 15.20
N THR A 11 8.71 -11.65 14.63
CA THR A 11 8.95 -12.29 13.33
C THR A 11 8.94 -11.31 12.17
N VAL A 12 8.22 -10.19 12.26
CA VAL A 12 8.27 -9.14 11.21
C VAL A 12 9.64 -8.45 11.16
N LYS A 13 10.34 -8.29 12.30
CA LYS A 13 11.70 -7.73 12.34
C LYS A 13 12.66 -8.67 11.61
N THR A 14 12.67 -9.94 11.99
CA THR A 14 13.48 -10.98 11.35
C THR A 14 13.16 -11.09 9.86
N TYR A 15 11.88 -11.04 9.48
CA TYR A 15 11.43 -11.04 8.09
C TYR A 15 12.02 -9.87 7.28
N LEU A 16 12.00 -8.64 7.83
CA LEU A 16 12.51 -7.46 7.14
C LEU A 16 14.04 -7.47 6.99
N VAL A 17 14.74 -8.01 7.99
CA VAL A 17 16.19 -8.12 8.01
C VAL A 17 16.68 -9.24 7.09
N GLU A 18 16.26 -10.48 7.36
CA GLU A 18 16.86 -11.67 6.73
C GLU A 18 16.29 -11.94 5.34
N ARG A 19 14.97 -11.83 5.18
CA ARG A 19 14.29 -12.21 3.93
C ARG A 19 14.19 -11.05 2.95
N ARG A 20 13.97 -9.83 3.46
CA ARG A 20 13.77 -8.64 2.63
C ARG A 20 15.01 -7.77 2.51
N ARG A 21 15.97 -7.87 3.44
CA ARG A 21 17.20 -7.06 3.47
C ARG A 21 16.89 -5.55 3.41
N LEU A 22 15.80 -5.14 4.05
CA LEU A 22 15.37 -3.75 4.10
C LEU A 22 15.95 -3.00 5.32
N PHE A 23 16.54 -3.72 6.27
CA PHE A 23 17.33 -3.22 7.40
C PHE A 23 18.63 -4.02 7.51
N ALA A 24 19.63 -3.49 8.20
CA ALA A 24 20.88 -4.23 8.46
C ALA A 24 20.67 -5.40 9.44
N LEU A 25 21.57 -6.38 9.42
CA LEU A 25 21.46 -7.62 10.20
C LEU A 25 21.37 -7.40 11.72
N ASP A 26 22.10 -6.42 12.20
CA ASP A 26 22.26 -6.02 13.60
C ASP A 26 21.52 -4.71 13.92
N GLU A 27 20.66 -4.23 13.02
CA GLU A 27 19.93 -2.99 13.23
C GLU A 27 18.91 -3.17 14.36
N PRO A 28 18.94 -2.34 15.42
CA PRO A 28 17.98 -2.44 16.51
C PRO A 28 16.61 -1.93 16.04
N LEU A 29 15.64 -2.84 15.96
CA LEU A 29 14.29 -2.56 15.44
C LEU A 29 13.23 -2.62 16.54
N ASP A 30 12.33 -1.65 16.51
CA ASP A 30 11.03 -1.69 17.19
C ASP A 30 9.93 -2.05 16.21
N ALA A 31 8.94 -2.82 16.67
CA ALA A 31 7.79 -3.19 15.87
C ALA A 31 6.49 -3.07 16.67
N GLU A 32 5.46 -2.54 16.01
CA GLU A 32 4.09 -2.44 16.55
C GLU A 32 3.08 -2.88 15.48
N GLU A 33 2.02 -3.58 15.88
CA GLU A 33 0.86 -3.83 15.01
C GLU A 33 -0.11 -2.66 15.14
N ILE A 34 -0.38 -1.99 14.03
CA ILE A 34 -1.17 -0.75 13.95
C ILE A 34 -2.42 -0.91 13.08
N GLY A 35 -2.81 -2.14 12.74
CA GLY A 35 -3.97 -2.41 11.91
C GLY A 35 -5.26 -2.18 12.68
N ASP A 36 -5.98 -1.11 12.35
CA ASP A 36 -7.30 -0.79 12.91
C ASP A 36 -8.47 -1.42 12.13
N GLY A 37 -8.18 -2.39 11.25
CA GLY A 37 -9.13 -2.99 10.31
C GLY A 37 -9.22 -4.52 10.40
N ASN A 38 -10.33 -5.05 9.88
CA ASN A 38 -10.73 -6.46 10.06
C ASN A 38 -10.14 -7.45 9.03
N ILE A 39 -9.24 -7.02 8.15
CA ILE A 39 -8.86 -7.80 6.94
C ILE A 39 -7.37 -8.15 6.88
N ASN A 40 -6.49 -7.20 7.19
CA ASN A 40 -5.04 -7.38 7.04
C ASN A 40 -4.35 -6.98 8.34
N TYR A 41 -3.20 -7.60 8.61
CA TYR A 41 -2.29 -7.19 9.67
C TYR A 41 -1.40 -6.10 9.11
N VAL A 42 -1.17 -5.03 9.89
CA VAL A 42 -0.32 -3.91 9.48
C VAL A 42 0.68 -3.67 10.57
N PHE A 43 1.94 -3.95 10.29
CA PHE A 43 3.04 -3.72 11.20
C PHE A 43 3.79 -2.46 10.78
N ARG A 44 4.17 -1.65 11.76
CA ARG A 44 5.19 -0.63 11.57
C ARG A 44 6.46 -1.10 12.24
N VAL A 45 7.56 -1.06 11.49
CA VAL A 45 8.88 -1.41 11.98
C VAL A 45 9.81 -0.21 11.84
N ARG A 46 10.38 0.24 12.96
CA ARG A 46 11.25 1.42 13.04
C ARG A 46 12.64 1.02 13.50
N SER A 47 13.65 1.56 12.84
CA SER A 47 15.01 1.52 13.33
C SER A 47 15.22 2.54 14.44
N ARG A 48 15.82 2.11 15.56
CA ARG A 48 16.21 3.00 16.66
C ARG A 48 17.45 3.83 16.33
N THR A 49 18.24 3.45 15.33
CA THR A 49 19.49 4.12 14.98
C THR A 49 19.32 5.04 13.79
N SER A 50 18.72 4.57 12.70
CA SER A 50 18.61 5.34 11.46
C SER A 50 17.33 6.18 11.38
N GLY A 51 16.35 5.93 12.25
CA GLY A 51 15.01 6.53 12.18
C GLY A 51 14.18 6.04 10.99
N LYS A 52 14.74 5.15 10.14
CA LYS A 52 14.02 4.55 9.01
C LYS A 52 12.82 3.75 9.51
N SER A 53 11.68 3.95 8.86
CA SER A 53 10.41 3.29 9.20
C SER A 53 9.80 2.62 7.97
N ILE A 54 9.33 1.39 8.13
CA ILE A 54 8.71 0.58 7.08
C ILE A 54 7.37 0.03 7.59
N ILE A 55 6.37 0.06 6.72
CA ILE A 55 5.09 -0.62 6.91
C ILE A 55 5.12 -1.98 6.22
N VAL A 56 4.72 -3.01 6.95
CA VAL A 56 4.46 -4.36 6.42
C VAL A 56 2.98 -4.65 6.55
N LYS A 57 2.29 -4.75 5.40
CA LYS A 57 0.88 -5.13 5.33
C LYS A 57 0.79 -6.58 4.88
N GLN A 58 0.28 -7.46 5.72
CA GLN A 58 0.13 -8.88 5.44
C GLN A 58 -1.35 -9.26 5.34
N ALA A 59 -1.70 -9.98 4.27
CA ALA A 59 -3.02 -10.59 4.12
C ALA A 59 -3.00 -12.04 4.61
N ASP A 60 -4.09 -12.47 5.23
CA ASP A 60 -4.30 -13.87 5.61
C ASP A 60 -5.40 -14.56 4.78
N ARG A 61 -5.43 -15.89 4.80
CA ARG A 61 -6.48 -16.72 4.21
C ARG A 61 -7.81 -16.61 4.96
N LEU A 62 -7.80 -16.09 6.19
CA LEU A 62 -8.99 -15.87 7.00
C LEU A 62 -9.21 -14.37 7.24
N LEU A 63 -10.46 -13.97 7.42
CA LEU A 63 -10.83 -12.65 7.93
C LEU A 63 -10.42 -12.53 9.39
N ARG A 64 -9.74 -11.44 9.77
CA ARG A 64 -9.31 -11.22 11.17
C ARG A 64 -10.48 -11.18 12.14
N SER A 65 -11.60 -10.57 11.73
CA SER A 65 -12.74 -10.37 12.63
C SER A 65 -13.63 -11.61 12.82
N SER A 66 -13.74 -12.46 11.81
CA SER A 66 -14.73 -13.54 11.80
C SER A 66 -14.16 -14.93 11.54
N GLY A 67 -12.87 -15.05 11.21
CA GLY A 67 -12.24 -16.31 10.84
C GLY A 67 -12.76 -16.90 9.52
N ARG A 68 -13.66 -16.21 8.80
CA ARG A 68 -14.21 -16.70 7.54
C ARG A 68 -13.13 -16.73 6.45
N PRO A 69 -13.15 -17.73 5.55
CA PRO A 69 -12.23 -17.77 4.42
C PRO A 69 -12.30 -16.50 3.58
N LEU A 70 -11.14 -15.98 3.20
CA LEU A 70 -10.98 -14.84 2.33
C LEU A 70 -9.82 -15.06 1.38
N ASP A 71 -10.07 -14.76 0.09
CA ASP A 71 -9.08 -14.90 -0.98
C ASP A 71 -7.78 -14.14 -0.64
N ILE A 72 -6.68 -14.87 -0.52
CA ILE A 72 -5.36 -14.32 -0.19
C ILE A 72 -4.76 -13.55 -1.38
N THR A 73 -5.18 -13.87 -2.62
CA THR A 73 -4.69 -13.20 -3.83
C THR A 73 -5.09 -11.72 -3.91
N ARG A 74 -5.96 -11.25 -2.99
CA ARG A 74 -6.24 -9.82 -2.78
C ARG A 74 -4.97 -9.00 -2.55
N SER A 75 -3.99 -9.54 -1.82
CA SER A 75 -2.72 -8.84 -1.54
C SER A 75 -1.90 -8.65 -2.81
N LYS A 76 -1.89 -9.67 -3.68
CA LYS A 76 -1.24 -9.60 -4.98
C LYS A 76 -1.86 -8.52 -5.88
N ARG A 77 -3.19 -8.50 -5.98
CA ARG A 77 -3.92 -7.48 -6.75
C ARG A 77 -3.67 -6.08 -6.20
N GLU A 78 -3.60 -5.95 -4.87
CA GLU A 78 -3.24 -4.68 -4.22
C GLU A 78 -1.82 -4.25 -4.58
N ALA A 79 -0.84 -5.15 -4.50
CA ALA A 79 0.55 -4.86 -4.86
C ALA A 79 0.71 -4.48 -6.34
N GLU A 80 -0.01 -5.15 -7.25
CA GLU A 80 0.01 -4.85 -8.68
C GLU A 80 -0.53 -3.45 -8.98
N ALA A 81 -1.69 -3.10 -8.42
CA ALA A 81 -2.27 -1.77 -8.63
C ALA A 81 -1.46 -0.66 -7.93
N LEU A 82 -0.88 -0.92 -6.75
CA LEU A 82 0.07 0.02 -6.13
C LEU A 82 1.27 0.29 -7.04
N ARG A 83 1.84 -0.73 -7.69
CA ARG A 83 2.94 -0.54 -8.65
C ARG A 83 2.50 0.28 -9.86
N ILE A 84 1.32 0.03 -10.41
CA ILE A 84 0.78 0.80 -11.54
C ILE A 84 0.62 2.27 -11.15
N TYR A 85 -0.02 2.55 -10.02
CA TYR A 85 -0.23 3.92 -9.56
C TYR A 85 1.07 4.61 -9.13
N ALA A 86 2.03 3.88 -8.58
CA ALA A 86 3.36 4.42 -8.30
C ALA A 86 4.10 4.81 -9.58
N ALA A 87 3.89 4.09 -10.69
CA ALA A 87 4.48 4.43 -11.98
C ALA A 87 3.82 5.67 -12.62
N LEU A 88 2.51 5.84 -12.44
CA LEU A 88 1.76 6.97 -13.01
C LEU A 88 1.86 8.24 -12.15
N THR A 89 1.76 8.07 -10.84
CA THR A 89 1.63 9.16 -9.86
C THR A 89 2.49 8.91 -8.61
N PRO A 90 3.83 8.78 -8.76
CA PRO A 90 4.72 8.43 -7.65
C PRO A 90 4.63 9.40 -6.46
N GLN A 91 4.27 10.66 -6.71
CA GLN A 91 4.08 11.67 -5.67
C GLN A 91 2.91 11.37 -4.73
N PHE A 92 1.91 10.62 -5.18
CA PHE A 92 0.69 10.30 -4.41
C PHE A 92 0.66 8.89 -3.83
N ILE A 93 1.70 8.08 -4.08
CA ILE A 93 1.76 6.68 -3.64
C ILE A 93 2.96 6.50 -2.71
N PRO A 94 2.82 5.75 -1.60
CA PRO A 94 3.94 5.45 -0.71
C PRO A 94 5.03 4.74 -1.51
N HIS A 95 6.29 5.01 -1.19
CA HIS A 95 7.36 4.26 -1.83
C HIS A 95 7.16 2.76 -1.59
N PHE A 96 7.09 2.00 -2.68
CA PHE A 96 6.83 0.57 -2.64
C PHE A 96 8.17 -0.18 -2.66
N TYR A 97 8.52 -0.82 -1.55
CA TYR A 97 9.79 -1.54 -1.44
C TYR A 97 9.70 -2.95 -2.06
N ALA A 98 8.67 -3.71 -1.69
CA ALA A 98 8.56 -5.11 -2.11
C ALA A 98 7.16 -5.69 -1.94
N TYR A 99 6.87 -6.74 -2.70
CA TYR A 99 5.80 -7.70 -2.41
C TYR A 99 6.36 -9.11 -2.33
N ASP A 100 5.95 -9.85 -1.30
CA ASP A 100 6.21 -11.25 -1.09
C ASP A 100 4.97 -12.07 -1.42
N ASP A 101 5.01 -12.84 -2.50
CA ASP A 101 3.89 -13.70 -2.88
C ASP A 101 3.68 -14.85 -1.87
N GLY A 102 4.77 -15.42 -1.33
CA GLY A 102 4.71 -16.53 -0.37
C GLY A 102 4.15 -16.12 0.99
N MET A 103 4.47 -14.90 1.44
CA MET A 103 3.94 -14.34 2.69
C MET A 103 2.69 -13.47 2.50
N SER A 104 2.29 -13.21 1.25
CA SER A 104 1.23 -12.25 0.89
C SER A 104 1.40 -10.89 1.57
N ALA A 105 2.65 -10.41 1.63
CA ALA A 105 3.06 -9.24 2.38
C ALA A 105 3.58 -8.11 1.47
N ILE A 106 3.08 -6.90 1.68
CA ILE A 106 3.51 -5.67 1.01
C ILE A 106 4.38 -4.87 1.97
N CYS A 107 5.60 -4.52 1.55
CA CYS A 107 6.51 -3.64 2.29
C CYS A 107 6.52 -2.26 1.61
N MET A 108 6.19 -1.20 2.35
CA MET A 108 6.07 0.16 1.84
C MET A 108 6.51 1.21 2.85
N GLU A 109 6.68 2.44 2.38
CA GLU A 109 6.99 3.62 3.20
C GLU A 109 5.98 3.81 4.35
N ASP A 110 6.49 4.22 5.49
CA ASP A 110 5.65 4.69 6.60
C ASP A 110 5.15 6.11 6.37
N ILE A 111 3.85 6.20 6.09
CA ILE A 111 3.11 7.45 5.89
C ILE A 111 2.41 7.93 7.16
N SER A 112 2.96 7.63 8.34
CA SER A 112 2.39 8.06 9.62
C SER A 112 2.19 9.58 9.70
N TYR A 113 3.00 10.33 8.95
CA TYR A 113 2.95 11.78 8.83
C TYR A 113 1.69 12.31 8.12
N CYS A 114 0.97 11.49 7.35
CA CYS A 114 -0.16 11.94 6.51
C CYS A 114 -1.55 12.00 7.21
N GLY A 115 -1.65 11.62 8.49
CA GLY A 115 -2.95 11.49 9.16
C GLY A 115 -3.88 10.45 8.49
N ASN A 116 -5.15 10.37 8.91
CA ASN A 116 -6.18 9.58 8.23
C ASN A 116 -7.35 10.50 7.87
N LEU A 117 -7.61 10.72 6.58
CA LEU A 117 -8.61 11.67 6.09
C LEU A 117 -9.96 11.59 6.82
N ARG A 118 -10.48 10.37 7.01
CA ARG A 118 -11.77 10.18 7.68
C ARG A 118 -11.72 10.70 9.10
N LYS A 119 -10.65 10.38 9.85
CA LYS A 119 -10.47 10.82 11.24
C LYS A 119 -10.29 12.33 11.32
N GLU A 120 -9.50 12.92 10.41
CA GLU A 120 -9.31 14.37 10.33
C GLU A 120 -10.64 15.10 10.06
N LEU A 121 -11.41 14.64 9.08
CA LEU A 121 -12.72 15.22 8.74
C LEU A 121 -13.74 15.07 9.88
N MET A 122 -13.80 13.90 10.52
CA MET A 122 -14.68 13.68 11.68
C MET A 122 -14.32 14.58 12.85
N ALA A 123 -13.04 14.94 13.01
CA ALA A 123 -12.56 15.88 14.02
C ALA A 123 -12.77 17.36 13.61
N GLY A 124 -13.41 17.63 12.47
CA GLY A 124 -13.62 18.99 11.97
C GLY A 124 -12.34 19.71 11.56
N ARG A 125 -11.24 18.97 11.33
CA ARG A 125 -9.96 19.58 10.93
C ARG A 125 -10.04 20.02 9.48
N LEU A 126 -9.56 21.23 9.22
CA LEU A 126 -9.42 21.75 7.87
C LEU A 126 -8.36 20.95 7.13
N LEU A 127 -8.67 20.59 5.88
CA LEU A 127 -7.72 19.95 4.98
C LEU A 127 -6.78 21.00 4.38
N PRO A 128 -5.58 20.60 3.93
CA PRO A 128 -4.70 21.49 3.18
C PRO A 128 -5.40 22.10 1.97
N VAL A 129 -5.10 23.36 1.64
CA VAL A 129 -5.69 24.07 0.50
C VAL A 129 -5.46 23.31 -0.82
N SER A 130 -4.31 22.66 -0.96
CA SER A 130 -3.95 21.86 -2.13
C SER A 130 -4.66 20.50 -2.23
N PHE A 131 -5.49 20.12 -1.25
CA PHE A 131 -6.10 18.80 -1.21
C PHE A 131 -6.96 18.50 -2.44
N ALA A 132 -7.85 19.44 -2.79
CA ALA A 132 -8.78 19.24 -3.90
C ALA A 132 -8.04 19.06 -5.24
N GLU A 133 -7.01 19.88 -5.47
CA GLU A 133 -6.15 19.80 -6.65
C GLU A 133 -5.38 18.47 -6.70
N ASN A 134 -4.74 18.08 -5.59
CA ASN A 134 -4.01 16.80 -5.51
C ASN A 134 -4.93 15.59 -5.75
N ALA A 135 -6.13 15.61 -5.18
CA ALA A 135 -7.12 14.55 -5.40
C ALA A 135 -7.57 14.51 -6.87
N ALA A 136 -7.85 15.67 -7.47
CA ALA A 136 -8.22 15.76 -8.88
C ALA A 136 -7.10 15.25 -9.80
N SER A 137 -5.85 15.66 -9.57
CA SER A 137 -4.67 15.17 -10.31
C SER A 137 -4.50 13.66 -10.17
N PHE A 138 -4.62 13.10 -8.96
CA PHE A 138 -4.55 11.65 -8.78
C PHE A 138 -5.63 10.91 -9.61
N LEU A 139 -6.88 11.41 -9.61
CA LEU A 139 -7.95 10.80 -10.40
C LEU A 139 -7.69 10.92 -11.90
N ALA A 140 -7.23 12.08 -12.37
CA ALA A 140 -6.96 12.33 -13.79
C ALA A 140 -5.75 11.53 -14.30
N ASP A 141 -4.69 11.42 -13.51
CA ASP A 141 -3.40 10.88 -13.96
C ASP A 141 -3.24 9.39 -13.65
N ALA A 142 -3.93 8.86 -12.63
CA ALA A 142 -3.84 7.45 -12.25
C ALA A 142 -5.10 6.65 -12.60
N VAL A 143 -6.28 7.19 -12.29
CA VAL A 143 -7.55 6.45 -12.42
C VAL A 143 -8.09 6.49 -13.85
N PHE A 144 -8.06 7.65 -14.52
CA PHE A 144 -8.57 7.75 -15.89
C PHE A 144 -7.78 6.89 -16.91
N PRO A 145 -6.42 6.89 -16.93
CA PRO A 145 -5.65 6.08 -17.89
C PRO A 145 -5.79 4.57 -17.67
N THR A 146 -6.19 4.15 -16.46
CA THR A 146 -6.45 2.75 -16.13
C THR A 146 -7.92 2.35 -16.34
N SER A 147 -8.77 3.29 -16.75
CA SER A 147 -10.20 3.06 -16.98
C SER A 147 -10.49 2.52 -18.38
N GLY A 148 -11.60 1.79 -18.52
CA GLY A 148 -12.06 1.31 -19.83
C GLY A 148 -12.40 2.43 -20.81
N LEU A 149 -12.68 3.64 -20.34
CA LEU A 149 -13.01 4.81 -21.16
C LEU A 149 -11.79 5.26 -21.99
N PHE A 150 -10.61 5.25 -21.38
CA PHE A 150 -9.36 5.58 -22.07
C PHE A 150 -9.04 4.57 -23.18
N PHE A 151 -9.21 3.27 -22.89
CA PHE A 151 -8.98 2.21 -23.88
C PHE A 151 -10.01 2.19 -25.02
N ALA A 152 -11.25 2.63 -24.77
CA ALA A 152 -12.28 2.73 -25.81
C ALA A 152 -12.05 3.92 -26.75
N ALA A 153 -11.48 5.03 -26.26
CA ALA A 153 -11.22 6.22 -27.05
C ALA A 153 -9.97 6.11 -27.95
N GLY A 154 -8.99 5.27 -27.58
CA GLY A 154 -7.75 5.05 -28.33
C GLY A 154 -7.77 3.76 -29.13
N GLY A 155 -8.18 3.81 -30.41
CA GLY A 155 -8.09 2.68 -31.35
C GLY A 155 -6.65 2.29 -31.72
N LYS A 156 -5.78 1.97 -30.75
CA LYS A 156 -4.41 1.51 -30.99
C LYS A 156 -4.12 0.18 -30.29
N GLU A 157 -3.99 -0.84 -31.13
CA GLU A 157 -3.17 -2.01 -30.85
C GLU A 157 -1.70 -1.60 -30.89
N GLY A 158 -1.03 -1.50 -29.74
CA GLY A 158 0.41 -1.25 -29.73
C GLY A 158 0.95 -0.85 -28.35
N ALA A 159 1.89 -1.65 -27.85
CA ALA A 159 2.86 -1.35 -26.80
C ALA A 159 2.39 -1.03 -25.35
N GLY A 160 1.09 -1.05 -25.02
CA GLY A 160 0.59 -0.89 -23.64
C GLY A 160 -0.11 -2.11 -23.02
N LYS A 161 -0.35 -3.17 -23.82
CA LYS A 161 -1.26 -4.29 -23.48
C LYS A 161 -0.77 -5.21 -22.35
N SER A 162 0.52 -5.24 -22.00
CA SER A 162 1.03 -6.21 -21.00
C SER A 162 0.97 -5.71 -19.55
N VAL A 163 0.90 -4.40 -19.32
CA VAL A 163 0.95 -3.81 -17.96
C VAL A 163 -0.45 -3.38 -17.46
N TYR A 164 -1.38 -3.11 -18.38
CA TYR A 164 -2.67 -2.50 -18.07
C TYR A 164 -3.83 -3.44 -18.39
N GLN A 165 -4.15 -4.35 -17.46
CA GLN A 165 -5.40 -5.09 -17.51
C GLN A 165 -6.49 -4.38 -16.68
N PRO A 166 -7.63 -3.97 -17.28
CA PRO A 166 -8.75 -3.34 -16.57
C PRO A 166 -9.32 -4.19 -15.42
N ARG A 167 -9.05 -5.49 -15.39
CA ARG A 167 -9.50 -6.41 -14.34
C ARG A 167 -8.75 -6.22 -13.01
N THR A 168 -7.51 -5.75 -13.03
CA THR A 168 -6.68 -5.58 -11.82
C THR A 168 -7.14 -4.39 -10.97
N VAL A 169 -7.75 -3.38 -11.60
CA VAL A 169 -8.05 -2.07 -10.97
C VAL A 169 -9.49 -1.94 -10.45
N ARG A 170 -10.39 -2.88 -10.78
CA ARG A 170 -11.84 -2.78 -10.46
C ARG A 170 -12.22 -2.84 -8.98
N ASN A 171 -11.36 -3.33 -8.10
CA ASN A 171 -11.70 -3.57 -6.69
C ASN A 171 -10.73 -2.87 -5.73
N PHE A 172 -10.68 -1.53 -5.78
CA PHE A 172 -9.85 -0.69 -4.91
C PHE A 172 -10.72 0.16 -3.98
N ARG A 173 -11.39 -0.48 -3.00
CA ARG A 173 -12.14 0.25 -1.95
C ARG A 173 -11.35 0.46 -0.65
N ASN A 174 -10.24 -0.26 -0.41
CA ASN A 174 -9.61 -0.35 0.94
C ASN A 174 -8.06 -0.25 0.99
N THR A 175 -7.38 0.28 -0.03
CA THR A 175 -5.92 0.08 -0.20
C THR A 175 -5.01 1.17 0.34
N GLY A 176 -5.50 2.05 1.21
CA GLY A 176 -4.64 3.09 1.83
C GLY A 176 -4.06 4.13 0.86
N VAL A 177 -4.31 4.00 -0.45
CA VAL A 177 -3.90 4.96 -1.50
C VAL A 177 -4.40 6.37 -1.17
N PHE A 178 -5.65 6.48 -0.71
CA PHE A 178 -6.21 7.77 -0.29
C PHE A 178 -5.48 8.41 0.89
N ARG A 179 -4.72 7.65 1.70
CA ARG A 179 -3.96 8.20 2.83
C ARG A 179 -2.75 9.03 2.36
N THR A 180 -2.24 8.78 1.16
CA THR A 180 -0.96 9.36 0.68
C THR A 180 -1.16 10.55 -0.24
N VAL A 181 -2.32 10.64 -0.91
CA VAL A 181 -2.74 11.81 -1.69
C VAL A 181 -2.83 13.08 -0.83
N LEU A 182 -2.94 12.93 0.49
CA LEU A 182 -3.38 13.98 1.40
C LEU A 182 -2.32 14.99 1.83
N GLN A 183 -1.06 14.60 1.99
CA GLN A 183 -0.14 15.39 2.83
C GLN A 183 1.35 15.29 2.46
N ARG A 184 1.73 14.75 1.30
CA ARG A 184 3.09 14.97 0.77
C ARG A 184 3.23 16.43 0.31
N GLN A 185 3.32 17.34 1.26
CA GLN A 185 3.96 18.62 1.01
C GLN A 185 5.44 18.30 0.85
N LYS A 186 5.98 18.49 -0.37
CA LYS A 186 7.43 18.62 -0.51
C LYS A 186 7.88 19.73 0.44
N PRO A 187 9.01 19.56 1.16
CA PRO A 187 9.68 20.71 1.75
C PRO A 187 10.02 21.74 0.65
#